data_AF-A0A1M5JLN7-F1
#
_entry.id   AF-A0A1M5JLN7-F1
#
_cell.length_a   1.000
_cell.length_b   1.000
_cell.length_c   1.000
_cell.angle_alpha   90.00
_cell.angle_beta   90.00
_cell.angle_gamma   90.00
#
_symmetry.space_group_name_H-M   'P 1'
#
loop_
_entity.id
_entity.type
_entity.pdbx_description
1 polymer ?
#
loop_
_entity_poly.entity_id
_entity_poly.type
_entity_poly.pdbx_seq_one_letter_code
_entity_poly.pdbx_strand_id
1 'polypeptide(L)' 'MEKQSMNDLINKAKSNTQQKTIQKIVPISEKEIEEIQFSFYLERELLKKLKMKAATEETSMKQIVNDAIKAFLTT' A
#
# COMPACT_ATOMS: atom_id res chain seq x y z
N MET A 1 46.58 -12.27 34.94
CA MET A 1 45.61 -11.16 34.97
C MET A 1 45.00 -10.99 33.57
N GLU A 2 44.28 -12.00 33.04
CA GLU A 2 43.81 -11.98 31.63
C GLU A 2 42.30 -12.21 31.47
N LYS A 3 41.63 -12.80 32.46
CA LYS A 3 40.17 -13.09 32.43
C LYS A 3 39.30 -11.83 32.51
N GLN A 4 39.85 -10.71 33.00
CA GLN A 4 39.12 -9.44 33.12
C GLN A 4 38.86 -8.80 31.74
N SER A 5 39.80 -8.97 30.79
CA SER A 5 39.71 -8.38 29.44
C SER A 5 38.53 -8.92 28.61
N MET A 6 38.24 -10.23 28.69
CA MET A 6 37.17 -10.82 27.89
C MET A 6 35.77 -10.45 28.41
N ASN A 7 35.60 -10.33 29.73
CA ASN A 7 34.34 -9.86 30.31
C ASN A 7 34.03 -8.42 29.89
N ASP A 8 35.04 -7.56 29.83
CA ASP A 8 34.88 -6.18 29.39
C ASP A 8 34.49 -6.08 27.91
N LEU A 9 35.05 -6.94 27.06
CA LEU A 9 34.68 -7.06 25.65
C LEU A 9 33.23 -7.53 25.46
N ILE A 10 32.79 -8.52 26.25
CA ILE A 10 31.42 -9.03 26.23
C ILE A 10 30.42 -7.96 26.69
N ASN A 11 30.75 -7.22 27.74
CA ASN A 11 29.90 -6.14 28.25
C ASN A 11 29.78 -4.99 27.24
N LYS A 12 30.86 -4.67 26.53
CA LYS A 12 30.87 -3.66 25.46
C LYS A 12 30.08 -4.10 24.21
N ALA A 13 30.06 -5.40 23.90
CA ALA A 13 29.24 -5.93 22.82
C ALA A 13 27.75 -5.91 23.17
N LYS A 14 27.39 -6.27 24.41
CA LYS A 14 26.00 -6.26 24.90
C LYS A 14 25.41 -4.85 25.00
N SER A 15 26.22 -3.84 25.37
CA SER A 15 25.78 -2.45 25.42
C SER A 15 25.57 -1.82 24.04
N ASN A 16 26.16 -2.40 22.97
CA ASN A 16 25.95 -1.98 21.59
C ASN A 16 24.75 -2.66 20.91
N THR A 17 23.87 -3.31 21.69
CA THR A 17 22.59 -3.80 21.18
C THR A 17 21.64 -2.62 21.03
N GLN A 18 21.92 -1.73 20.06
CA GLN A 18 20.95 -0.75 19.59
C GLN A 18 19.67 -1.52 19.30
N GLN A 19 18.60 -1.23 20.05
CA GLN A 19 17.28 -1.78 19.81
C GLN A 19 16.92 -1.46 18.36
N LYS A 20 17.17 -2.41 17.47
CA LYS A 20 16.72 -2.31 16.08
C LYS A 20 15.21 -2.18 16.20
N THR A 21 14.67 -1.06 15.75
CA THR A 21 13.23 -0.87 15.60
C THR A 21 12.77 -1.91 14.59
N ILE A 22 12.37 -3.09 15.09
CA ILE A 22 11.78 -4.13 14.27
C ILE A 22 10.47 -3.54 13.76
N GLN A 23 10.44 -3.17 12.47
CA GLN A 23 9.20 -2.74 11.84
C GLN A 23 8.26 -3.94 11.86
N LYS A 24 7.23 -3.86 12.70
CA LYS A 24 6.20 -4.88 12.80
C LYS A 24 5.35 -4.78 11.54
N ILE A 25 5.55 -5.72 10.61
CA ILE A 25 4.62 -5.91 9.50
C ILE A 25 3.30 -6.44 10.08
N VAL A 26 2.24 -5.67 9.92
CA VAL A 26 0.88 -6.10 10.24
C VAL A 26 0.14 -6.43 8.94
N PRO A 27 -0.65 -7.51 8.89
CA PRO A 27 -1.53 -7.77 7.77
C PRO A 27 -2.44 -6.56 7.55
N ILE A 28 -2.53 -6.12 6.30
CA ILE A 28 -3.55 -5.13 5.91
C ILE A 28 -4.88 -5.86 5.96
N SER A 29 -5.85 -5.30 6.70
CA SER A 29 -7.21 -5.85 6.79
C SER A 29 -7.76 -6.13 5.40
N GLU A 30 -8.33 -7.32 5.22
CA GLU A 30 -8.98 -7.71 3.97
C GLU A 30 -10.13 -6.74 3.67
N LYS A 31 -10.26 -6.34 2.40
CA LYS A 31 -11.32 -5.41 1.97
C LYS A 31 -12.68 -6.07 2.18
N GLU A 32 -13.65 -5.32 2.73
CA GLU A 32 -15.03 -5.78 2.99
C GLU A 32 -15.80 -6.21 1.73
N ILE A 33 -15.29 -5.91 0.53
CA ILE A 33 -15.98 -6.16 -0.74
C ILE A 33 -15.11 -7.05 -1.62
N GLU A 34 -15.68 -8.16 -2.09
CA GLU A 34 -15.07 -9.04 -3.09
C GLU A 34 -15.05 -8.33 -4.46
N GLU A 35 -13.93 -7.69 -4.78
CA GLU A 35 -13.71 -7.07 -6.08
C GLU A 35 -13.04 -8.05 -7.05
N ILE A 36 -13.60 -8.20 -8.26
CA ILE A 36 -13.01 -9.01 -9.34
C ILE A 36 -12.32 -8.08 -10.35
N GLN A 37 -11.16 -8.48 -10.86
CA GLN A 37 -10.47 -7.74 -11.92
C GLN A 37 -11.25 -7.83 -13.23
N PHE A 38 -11.51 -6.67 -13.84
CA PHE A 38 -12.09 -6.55 -15.17
C PHE A 38 -11.16 -5.75 -16.07
N SER A 39 -10.99 -6.15 -17.34
CA SER A 39 -10.07 -5.49 -18.28
C SER A 39 -10.62 -5.53 -19.71
N PHE A 40 -10.58 -4.39 -20.39
CA PHE A 40 -11.04 -4.22 -21.77
C PHE A 40 -10.30 -3.05 -22.43
N TYR A 41 -10.39 -2.97 -23.77
CA TYR A 41 -9.83 -1.84 -24.51
C TYR A 41 -10.75 -0.63 -24.48
N LEU A 42 -10.15 0.55 -24.30
CA LEU A 42 -10.81 1.85 -24.35
C LEU A 42 -10.20 2.69 -25.47
N GLU A 43 -11.03 3.48 -26.13
CA GLU A 43 -10.54 4.49 -27.08
C GLU A 43 -9.60 5.46 -26.37
N ARG A 44 -8.53 5.86 -27.08
CA ARG A 44 -7.48 6.74 -26.53
C ARG A 44 -8.05 8.06 -25.98
N GLU A 45 -8.94 8.69 -26.74
CA GLU A 45 -9.57 9.95 -26.36
C GLU A 45 -10.50 9.78 -25.15
N LEU A 46 -11.21 8.65 -25.07
CA LEU A 46 -12.06 8.35 -23.93
C LEU A 46 -11.23 8.17 -22.65
N LEU A 47 -10.11 7.44 -22.71
CA LEU A 47 -9.20 7.30 -21.59
C LEU A 47 -8.62 8.64 -21.13
N LYS A 48 -8.28 9.52 -22.09
CA LYS A 48 -7.78 10.87 -21.78
C LYS A 48 -8.82 11.70 -21.03
N LYS A 49 -10.07 11.70 -21.50
CA LYS A 49 -11.19 12.39 -20.84
C LYS A 49 -11.46 11.83 -19.44
N LEU A 50 -11.42 10.52 -19.29
CA LEU A 50 -11.61 9.84 -17.99
C LEU A 50 -10.55 10.28 -16.97
N LYS A 51 -9.27 10.32 -17.37
CA LYS A 51 -8.17 10.78 -16.53
C LYS A 51 -8.33 12.24 -16.11
N MET A 52 -8.70 13.11 -17.04
CA MET A 52 -8.92 14.54 -16.74
C MET A 52 -10.08 14.73 -15.75
N LYS A 53 -11.18 13.99 -15.92
CA LYS A 53 -12.32 14.03 -15.00
C LYS A 53 -11.94 13.56 -13.60
N ALA A 54 -11.22 12.44 -13.50
CA ALA A 54 -10.70 11.93 -12.23
C ALA A 54 -9.83 12.95 -11.49
N ALA A 55 -8.93 13.63 -12.22
CA ALA A 55 -8.10 14.69 -11.63
C ALA A 55 -8.90 15.92 -11.19
N THR A 56 -9.95 16.29 -11.93
CA THR A 56 -10.79 17.47 -11.63
C THR A 56 -11.70 17.23 -10.43
N GLU A 57 -12.23 16.01 -10.29
CA GLU A 57 -13.18 15.62 -9.23
C GLU A 57 -12.48 15.05 -7.98
N GLU A 58 -11.14 15.13 -7.92
CA GLU A 58 -10.32 14.57 -6.84
C GLU A 58 -10.68 13.11 -6.50
N THR A 59 -11.00 12.33 -7.55
CA THR A 59 -11.49 10.95 -7.42
C THR A 59 -10.67 9.99 -8.28
N SER A 60 -10.91 8.69 -8.13
CA SER A 60 -10.23 7.66 -8.92
C SER A 60 -11.00 7.34 -10.21
N MET A 61 -10.27 6.99 -11.27
CA MET A 61 -10.87 6.47 -12.51
C MET A 61 -11.76 5.24 -12.24
N LYS A 62 -11.35 4.38 -11.29
CA LYS A 62 -12.12 3.20 -10.89
C LYS A 62 -13.50 3.60 -10.35
N GLN A 63 -13.55 4.62 -9.51
CA GLN A 63 -14.81 5.09 -8.93
C GLN A 63 -15.75 5.63 -10.01
N ILE A 64 -15.24 6.49 -10.90
CA ILE A 64 -16.02 7.01 -12.04
C ILE A 64 -16.58 5.86 -12.90
N VAL A 65 -15.76 4.87 -13.25
CA VAL A 65 -16.19 3.73 -14.07
C VAL A 65 -17.26 2.91 -13.35
N ASN A 66 -17.05 2.59 -12.08
CA ASN A 66 -18.02 1.81 -11.31
C ASN A 66 -19.35 2.56 -11.12
N ASP A 67 -19.30 3.86 -10.86
CA ASP A 67 -20.50 4.68 -10.66
C ASP A 67 -21.27 4.85 -11.97
N ALA A 68 -20.58 5.02 -13.10
CA ALA A 68 -21.20 5.05 -14.42
C ALA A 68 -21.87 3.71 -14.77
N ILE A 69 -21.21 2.59 -14.49
CA ILE A 69 -21.77 1.25 -14.71
C ILE A 69 -23.01 1.04 -13.82
N LYS A 70 -22.94 1.38 -12.53
CA LYS A 70 -24.09 1.28 -11.62
C LYS A 70 -25.25 2.13 -12.13
N ALA A 71 -25.02 3.41 -12.43
CA ALA A 71 -26.06 4.31 -12.93
C ALA A 71 -26.73 3.78 -14.21
N PHE A 72 -25.97 3.19 -15.13
CA PHE A 72 -26.52 2.58 -16.34
C PHE A 72 -27.36 1.32 -16.06
N LEU A 73 -26.94 0.48 -15.11
CA LEU A 73 -27.61 -0.77 -14.78
C LEU A 73 -28.83 -0.62 -13.86
N THR A 74 -29.01 0.52 -13.18
CA THR A 74 -30.09 0.73 -12.20
C THR A 74 -31.41 1.19 -12.86
N THR A 75 -31.68 0.74 -14.09
CA THR A 75 -32.92 1.03 -14.84
C THR A 75 -34.04 0.07 -14.46
#